data_AF-A0A9P6BJ56-F1
#
_entry.id   AF-A0A9P6BJ56-F1
#
_cell.length_a   1.000
_cell.length_b   1.000
_cell.length_c   1.000
_cell.angle_alpha   90.00
_cell.angle_beta   90.00
_cell.angle_gamma   90.00
#
_symmetry.space_group_name_H-M   'P 1'
#
loop_
_entity.id
_entity.type
_entity.pdbx_description
1 polymer ?
#
loop_
_entity_poly.entity_id
_entity_poly.type
_entity_poly.pdbx_seq_one_letter_code
_entity_poly.pdbx_strand_id
1 'polypeptide(L)'
;SDLTEKIKSAYQNDTALRMMIKEKTEDSSTLPKFALEDGLIIYQGLIFVPPDDDIRREILTLRHDDPRAGHFGIHKTYELV
;
A
#
# COMPACT_ATOMS: atom_id res chain seq x y z
N SER A 1 -8.67 11.78 6.28
CA SER A 1 -8.20 10.39 6.41
C SER A 1 -6.76 10.35 5.94
N ASP A 2 -5.81 10.63 6.83
CA ASP A 2 -4.42 10.98 6.51
C ASP A 2 -3.57 9.82 5.98
N LEU A 3 -3.79 8.60 6.47
CA LEU A 3 -2.88 7.47 6.19
C LEU A 3 -2.88 7.06 4.71
N THR A 4 -4.05 7.01 4.07
CA THR A 4 -4.16 6.61 2.66
C THR A 4 -3.44 7.61 1.75
N GLU A 5 -3.53 8.90 2.06
CA GLU A 5 -2.83 9.95 1.33
C GLU A 5 -1.31 9.86 1.52
N LYS A 6 -0.84 9.56 2.75
CA LYS A 6 0.58 9.29 3.00
C LYS A 6 1.10 8.11 2.19
N ILE A 7 0.36 7.00 2.14
CA ILE A 7 0.71 5.82 1.33
C ILE A 7 0.81 6.19 -0.15
N LYS A 8 -0.18 6.92 -0.68
CA LYS A 8 -0.17 7.41 -2.07
C LYS A 8 1.03 8.31 -2.34
N SER A 9 1.35 9.22 -1.41
CA SER A 9 2.51 10.12 -1.52
C SER A 9 3.84 9.35 -1.53
N ALA A 10 3.97 8.33 -0.67
CA ALA A 10 5.17 7.50 -0.62
C ALA A 10 5.38 6.70 -1.93
N TYR A 11 4.31 6.26 -2.60
CA TYR A 11 4.45 5.66 -3.94
C TYR A 11 4.97 6.65 -4.98
N GLN A 12 4.59 7.93 -4.89
CA GLN A 12 5.04 8.95 -5.84
C GLN A 12 6.52 9.30 -5.63
N ASN A 13 7.00 9.16 -4.39
CA ASN A 13 8.39 9.36 -4.01
C ASN A 13 9.28 8.18 -4.44
N ASP A 14 8.72 6.97 -4.56
CA ASP A 14 9.44 5.80 -5.05
C ASP A 14 9.33 5.68 -6.58
N THR A 15 10.47 5.79 -7.27
CA THR A 15 10.48 5.79 -8.74
C THR A 15 10.02 4.44 -9.31
N ALA A 16 10.32 3.32 -8.65
CA ALA A 16 9.94 1.99 -9.11
C ALA A 16 8.42 1.76 -8.94
N LEU A 17 7.86 2.13 -7.78
CA LEU A 17 6.42 2.03 -7.52
C LEU A 17 5.63 2.97 -8.43
N ARG A 18 6.13 4.18 -8.70
CA ARG A 18 5.48 5.10 -9.63
C ARG A 18 5.43 4.55 -11.06
N MET A 19 6.50 3.91 -11.52
CA MET A 19 6.51 3.24 -12.82
C MET A 19 5.55 2.04 -12.83
N MET A 20 5.51 1.25 -11.76
CA MET A 20 4.60 0.11 -11.63
C MET A 20 3.12 0.53 -11.66
N ILE A 21 2.76 1.61 -10.95
CA ILE A 21 1.40 2.19 -10.96
C ILE A 21 1.03 2.67 -12.36
N LYS A 22 1.95 3.36 -13.04
CA LYS A 22 1.73 3.86 -14.40
C LYS A 22 1.53 2.70 -15.38
N GLU A 23 2.40 1.70 -15.33
CA GLU A 23 2.27 0.48 -16.14
C GLU A 23 0.95 -0.25 -15.89
N LYS A 24 0.54 -0.37 -14.62
CA LYS A 24 -0.74 -1.02 -14.26
C LYS A 24 -2.00 -0.23 -14.61
N THR A 25 -1.89 1.10 -14.66
CA THR A 25 -2.99 1.97 -15.09
C THR A 25 -3.23 1.86 -16.59
N GLU A 26 -2.15 1.72 -17.36
CA GLU A 26 -2.20 1.65 -18.83
C GLU A 26 -2.44 0.22 -19.34
N ASP A 27 -1.87 -0.79 -18.67
CA ASP A 27 -1.99 -2.20 -19.06
C ASP A 27 -2.30 -3.08 -17.83
N SER A 28 -3.59 -3.36 -17.62
CA SER A 28 -4.07 -4.11 -16.45
C SER A 28 -3.60 -5.58 -16.44
N SER A 29 -3.09 -6.08 -17.57
CA SER A 29 -2.93 -7.50 -17.88
C SER A 29 -1.63 -8.14 -17.37
N THR A 30 -0.63 -7.35 -16.96
CA THR A 30 0.76 -7.84 -16.82
C THR A 30 1.07 -8.56 -15.50
N LEU A 31 0.27 -8.35 -14.45
CA LEU A 31 0.51 -8.97 -13.14
C LEU A 31 -0.81 -9.33 -12.43
N PRO A 32 -1.30 -10.59 -12.48
CA PRO A 32 -2.56 -10.96 -11.83
C PRO A 32 -2.51 -10.88 -10.29
N LYS A 33 -1.30 -10.84 -9.70
CA LYS A 33 -1.10 -10.75 -8.25
C LYS A 33 -1.13 -9.32 -7.71
N PHE A 34 -0.95 -8.33 -8.58
CA PHE A 34 -0.92 -6.91 -8.24
C PHE A 34 -2.08 -6.19 -8.95
N ALA A 35 -3.02 -5.68 -8.17
CA ALA A 35 -4.08 -4.80 -8.64
C ALA A 35 -3.78 -3.36 -8.24
N LEU A 36 -4.35 -2.41 -8.97
CA LEU A 36 -4.32 -1.01 -8.62
C LEU A 36 -5.76 -0.57 -8.38
N GLU A 37 -6.08 -0.22 -7.14
CA GLU A 37 -7.42 0.20 -6.73
C GLU A 37 -7.34 1.58 -6.07
N ASP A 38 -8.01 2.58 -6.64
CA ASP A 38 -7.99 3.96 -6.12
C ASP A 38 -6.57 4.57 -5.96
N GLY A 39 -5.60 4.12 -6.74
CA GLY A 39 -4.20 4.53 -6.60
C GLY A 39 -3.45 3.84 -5.45
N LEU A 40 -4.03 2.79 -4.87
CA LEU A 40 -3.38 1.86 -3.95
C LEU A 40 -2.98 0.58 -4.69
N ILE A 41 -1.73 0.17 -4.49
CA ILE A 41 -1.26 -1.12 -4.96
C ILE A 41 -1.82 -2.20 -4.03
N ILE A 42 -2.58 -3.13 -4.59
CA ILE A 42 -3.17 -4.27 -3.89
C ILE A 42 -2.41 -5.52 -4.31
N TYR A 43 -1.68 -6.12 -3.38
CA TYR A 43 -1.00 -7.39 -3.58
C TYR A 43 -1.76 -8.51 -2.87
N GLN A 44 -2.28 -9.47 -3.63
CA GLN A 44 -3.04 -10.61 -3.08
C GLN A 44 -4.20 -10.22 -2.13
N GLY A 45 -4.89 -9.11 -2.41
CA GLY A 45 -5.98 -8.60 -1.57
C GLY A 45 -5.54 -7.79 -0.35
N LEU A 46 -4.25 -7.44 -0.25
CA LEU A 46 -3.68 -6.60 0.79
C LEU A 46 -3.09 -5.33 0.20
N ILE A 47 -3.20 -4.20 0.91
CA ILE A 47 -2.56 -2.95 0.49
C ILE A 47 -1.04 -3.11 0.65
N PHE A 48 -0.30 -2.86 -0.42
CA PHE A 48 1.15 -2.82 -0.39
C PHE A 48 1.61 -1.55 0.33
N VAL A 49 2.40 -1.67 1.39
CA VAL A 49 2.89 -0.50 2.12
C VAL A 49 4.35 -0.30 1.74
N PRO A 50 4.75 0.89 1.23
CA PRO A 50 6.14 1.14 0.92
C PRO A 50 6.99 1.04 2.20
N PRO A 51 8.31 0.78 2.10
CA PRO A 51 9.21 0.65 3.24
C PRO A 51 9.52 2.03 3.86
N ASP A 52 8.47 2.73 4.29
CA ASP A 52 8.53 4.02 4.96
C ASP A 52 8.19 3.82 6.45
N ASP A 53 9.13 4.17 7.32
CA ASP A 53 9.02 3.95 8.75
C ASP A 53 7.89 4.79 9.38
N ASP A 54 7.60 5.99 8.86
CA ASP A 54 6.51 6.84 9.36
C ASP A 54 5.15 6.18 9.11
N ILE A 55 4.94 5.71 7.88
CA ILE A 55 3.72 5.00 7.49
C ILE A 55 3.57 3.70 8.28
N ARG A 56 4.65 2.91 8.42
CA ARG A 56 4.61 1.67 9.21
C ARG A 56 4.29 1.95 10.68
N ARG A 57 4.88 3.00 11.26
CA ARG A 57 4.64 3.43 12.64
C ARG A 57 3.18 3.87 12.85
N GLU A 58 2.62 4.62 11.92
CA GLU A 58 1.24 5.08 11.99
C GLU A 58 0.24 3.92 11.88
N ILE A 59 0.47 2.97 10.98
CA ILE A 59 -0.30 1.72 10.88
C ILE A 59 -0.26 0.94 12.19
N LEU A 60 0.92 0.81 12.81
CA LEU A 60 1.07 0.14 14.10
C LEU A 60 0.35 0.90 15.22
N THR A 61 0.36 2.23 15.19
CA THR A 61 -0.26 3.09 16.21
C THR A 61 -1.79 3.05 16.13
N LEU A 62 -2.36 3.07 14.92
CA LEU A 62 -3.81 2.92 14.68
C LEU A 62 -4.38 1.61 15.25
N ARG A 63 -3.55 0.56 15.34
CA ARG A 63 -3.97 -0.74 15.87
C ARG A 63 -4.17 -0.75 17.39
N HIS A 64 -3.64 0.25 18.10
CA HIS A 64 -3.71 0.31 19.57
C HIS A 64 -4.81 1.23 20.11
N ASP A 65 -5.31 2.18 19.31
CA ASP A 65 -6.22 3.21 19.79
C ASP A 65 -7.70 2.95 19.48
N ASP A 66 -8.04 2.00 18.60
CA ASP A 66 -9.42 1.86 18.11
C ASP A 66 -10.09 0.51 18.46
N PRO A 67 -11.03 0.47 19.43
CA PRO A 67 -11.80 -0.74 19.74
C PRO A 67 -12.85 -1.11 18.68
N ARG A 68 -12.94 -0.38 17.56
CA ARG A 68 -13.86 -0.64 16.44
C ARG A 68 -13.16 -1.01 15.14
N ALA A 69 -11.85 -1.32 15.16
CA ALA A 69 -11.08 -1.73 14.00
C ALA A 69 -11.40 -3.18 13.54
N GLY A 70 -12.67 -3.48 13.31
CA GLY A 70 -13.08 -4.61 12.49
C GLY A 70 -12.86 -4.26 11.03
N HIS A 71 -11.96 -5.00 10.38
CA HIS A 71 -11.79 -5.08 8.92
C HIS A 71 -10.83 -4.09 8.23
N PHE A 72 -9.58 -3.98 8.69
CA PHE A 72 -8.49 -3.62 7.78
C PHE A 72 -7.36 -4.63 7.90
N GLY A 73 -7.19 -5.41 6.82
CA GLY A 73 -6.28 -6.54 6.71
C GLY A 73 -4.83 -6.12 6.87
N ILE A 74 -4.29 -6.42 8.04
CA ILE A 74 -2.90 -6.23 8.38
C ILE A 74 -2.22 -7.56 8.09
N HIS A 75 -1.35 -7.64 7.09
CA HIS A 75 -0.09 -8.36 7.29
C HIS A 75 0.93 -8.27 6.17
N LYS A 76 2.17 -8.27 6.65
CA LYS A 76 3.44 -8.67 6.01
C LYS A 76 4.00 -7.69 4.99
N THR A 77 4.97 -6.93 5.49
CA THR A 77 6.06 -6.43 4.67
C THR A 77 6.82 -7.63 4.12
N TYR A 78 6.74 -7.81 2.81
CA TYR A 78 7.68 -8.67 2.08
C TYR A 78 8.90 -7.81 1.75
N GLU A 79 10.02 -8.12 2.38
CA GLU A 79 11.34 -7.72 1.90
C GLU A 79 11.63 -8.55 0.66
N LEU A 80 11.68 -7.92 -0.51
CA LEU A 80 12.07 -8.57 -1.76
C LEU A 80 13.61 -8.64 -1.76
N VAL A 81 14.17 -9.72 -1.23
CA VAL A 81 15.61 -10.06 -1.30
C VAL A 81 15.99 -10.61 -2.68
#